data_AF-A0A0F9CE21-F1
#
_entry.id   AF-A0A0F9CE21-F1
#
_cell.length_a   1.000
_cell.length_b   1.000
_cell.length_c   1.000
_cell.angle_alpha   90.00
_cell.angle_beta   90.00
_cell.angle_gamma   90.00
#
_symmetry.space_group_name_H-M   'P 1'
#
loop_
_entity.id
_entity.type
_entity.pdbx_description
1 polymer ?
#
loop_
_entity_poly.entity_id
_entity_poly.type
_entity_poly.pdbx_seq_one_letter_code
_entity_poly.pdbx_strand_id
1 'polypeptide(L)'
;MVVSTQKSPSQPSAETEKNLSEWMRCHNSLEYFAKTYVYLQDRAKLETVKFEPWDYLIDLFKLYIDPDVKLLIIGKARQLGITYSVVILAVWLCKFFENAKVLLLSQGEDEAFDMISRCRFVDNQLPEFLRTRREPDQRGNIGFPDTGSEIKALASTDKAGRSTDATLVICDEWEFHPYAESNFAALKPTIDGGGKFIGLSTADTSKLNTFFKKKYHAARSGMGTFHKIFLPALIRPGRDKAWLESATADLSESQRQGEYPLTEDDMLSVVKSRRVLSQDMLNWMRLNAQPPIPHELSEKYKGLVKIL
;
A
#
# COMPACT_ATOMS: atom_id res chain seq x y z
N MET A 1 22.93 -30.42 52.96
CA MET A 1 21.76 -29.91 52.22
C MET A 1 21.89 -28.41 52.13
N VAL A 2 22.23 -27.88 50.96
CA VAL A 2 22.24 -26.42 50.72
C VAL A 2 20.84 -26.06 50.24
N VAL A 3 20.07 -25.40 51.11
CA VAL A 3 18.73 -24.90 50.77
C VAL A 3 18.92 -23.68 49.88
N SER A 4 18.76 -23.88 48.57
CA SER A 4 18.66 -22.82 47.58
C SER A 4 17.41 -22.00 47.85
N THR A 5 17.57 -20.81 48.44
CA THR A 5 16.50 -19.82 48.55
C THR A 5 16.18 -19.26 47.17
N GLN A 6 15.14 -19.80 46.53
CA GLN A 6 14.51 -19.16 45.37
C GLN A 6 13.97 -17.80 45.83
N LYS A 7 14.57 -16.71 45.33
CA LYS A 7 14.00 -15.37 45.45
C LYS A 7 12.67 -15.38 44.71
N SER A 8 11.59 -15.01 45.40
CA SER A 8 10.31 -14.70 44.80
C SER A 8 10.49 -13.60 43.73
N PRO A 9 9.70 -13.60 42.63
CA PRO A 9 9.76 -12.53 41.64
C PRO A 9 9.46 -11.19 42.31
N SER A 10 10.39 -10.25 42.23
CA SER A 10 10.19 -8.88 42.72
C SER A 10 9.08 -8.22 41.91
N GLN A 11 8.18 -7.48 42.58
CA GLN A 11 7.15 -6.72 41.87
C GLN A 11 7.76 -5.77 40.82
N PRO A 12 7.16 -5.66 39.63
CA PRO A 12 7.66 -4.76 38.59
C PRO A 12 7.64 -3.31 39.08
N SER A 13 8.62 -2.52 38.64
CA SER A 13 8.67 -1.10 38.97
C SER A 13 7.51 -0.34 38.29
N ALA A 14 7.12 0.81 38.83
CA ALA A 14 6.07 1.66 38.23
C ALA A 14 6.41 2.07 36.77
N GLU A 15 7.70 2.19 36.44
CA GLU A 15 8.15 2.44 35.07
C GLU A 15 7.92 1.24 34.16
N THR A 16 8.15 0.03 34.66
CA THR A 16 7.87 -1.22 33.94
C THR A 16 6.38 -1.38 33.65
N GLU A 17 5.51 -1.07 34.62
CA GLU A 17 4.05 -1.11 34.43
C GLU A 17 3.58 -0.09 33.39
N LYS A 18 4.13 1.13 33.43
CA LYS A 18 3.84 2.17 32.44
C LYS A 18 4.29 1.75 31.03
N ASN A 19 5.49 1.21 30.89
CA ASN A 19 6.02 0.75 29.61
C ASN A 19 5.18 -0.39 29.03
N LEU A 20 4.74 -1.33 29.88
CA LEU A 20 3.83 -2.40 29.46
C LEU A 20 2.48 -1.84 29.00
N SER A 21 1.90 -0.88 29.72
CA SER A 21 0.66 -0.21 29.32
C SER A 21 0.80 0.47 27.97
N GLU A 22 1.88 1.23 27.75
CA GLU A 22 2.15 1.89 26.47
C GLU A 22 2.42 0.89 25.34
N TRP A 23 3.13 -0.19 25.62
CA TRP A 23 3.32 -1.29 24.66
C TRP A 23 1.98 -1.88 24.22
N MET A 24 1.06 -2.15 25.16
CA MET A 24 -0.27 -2.68 24.86
C MET A 24 -1.11 -1.71 24.02
N ARG A 25 -1.01 -0.40 24.26
CA ARG A 25 -1.68 0.61 23.42
C ARG A 25 -1.14 0.61 22.00
N CYS A 26 0.18 0.49 21.84
CA CYS A 26 0.80 0.36 20.52
C CYS A 26 0.38 -0.94 19.82
N HIS A 27 0.41 -2.08 20.51
CA HIS A 27 -0.04 -3.37 19.99
C HIS A 27 -1.48 -3.31 19.48
N ASN A 28 -2.38 -2.66 20.22
CA ASN A 28 -3.81 -2.64 19.89
C ASN A 28 -4.22 -1.55 18.89
N SER A 29 -3.34 -0.61 18.56
CA SER A 29 -3.69 0.50 17.67
C SER A 29 -2.49 0.97 16.85
N LEU A 30 -2.52 0.61 15.56
CA LEU A 30 -1.59 1.09 14.55
C LEU A 30 -1.55 2.63 14.49
N GLU A 31 -2.71 3.28 14.56
CA GLU A 31 -2.82 4.75 14.61
C GLU A 31 -2.11 5.31 15.85
N TYR A 32 -2.37 4.75 17.04
CA TYR A 32 -1.74 5.23 18.27
C TYR A 32 -0.22 5.08 18.21
N PHE A 33 0.27 3.92 17.78
CA PHE A 33 1.69 3.67 17.56
C PHE A 33 2.30 4.70 16.62
N ALA A 34 1.68 4.91 15.44
CA ALA A 34 2.15 5.84 14.42
C ALA A 34 2.20 7.27 14.95
N LYS A 35 1.08 7.78 15.48
CA LYS A 35 0.93 9.16 15.96
C LYS A 35 1.84 9.46 17.15
N THR A 36 2.10 8.47 18.01
CA THR A 36 2.81 8.71 19.27
C THR A 36 4.32 8.62 19.08
N TYR A 37 4.79 7.60 18.37
CA TYR A 37 6.20 7.18 18.40
C TYR A 37 6.92 7.20 17.05
N VAL A 38 6.21 7.29 15.93
CA VAL A 38 6.86 7.20 14.61
C VAL A 38 7.40 8.55 14.15
N TYR A 39 8.65 8.52 13.70
CA TYR A 39 9.32 9.60 12.98
C TYR A 39 9.76 9.14 11.59
N LEU A 40 9.76 10.07 10.64
CA LEU A 40 10.03 9.85 9.22
C LEU A 40 11.17 10.75 8.75
N GLN A 41 11.86 10.36 7.68
CA GLN A 41 12.82 11.22 7.01
C GLN A 41 12.10 12.09 5.96
N ASP A 42 12.10 13.40 6.16
CA ASP A 42 11.77 14.37 5.11
C ASP A 42 13.07 14.77 4.41
N ARG A 43 13.38 14.04 3.32
CA ARG A 43 14.60 14.29 2.55
C ARG A 43 14.57 15.61 1.79
N ALA A 44 13.39 16.19 1.54
CA ALA A 44 13.29 17.49 0.87
C ALA A 44 13.64 18.63 1.84
N LYS A 45 13.26 18.50 3.11
CA LYS A 45 13.60 19.45 4.17
C LYS A 45 14.90 19.16 4.91
N LEU A 46 15.50 17.98 4.69
CA LEU A 46 16.66 17.48 5.42
C LEU A 46 16.41 17.32 6.92
N GLU A 47 15.18 16.91 7.27
CA GLU A 47 14.73 16.85 8.67
C GLU A 47 14.16 15.47 9.02
N THR A 48 14.18 15.17 10.32
CA THR A 48 13.37 14.09 10.89
C THR A 48 12.06 14.69 11.39
N VAL A 49 10.95 14.24 10.83
CA VAL A 49 9.61 14.78 11.13
C VAL A 49 8.76 13.74 11.83
N LYS A 50 7.91 14.17 12.76
CA LYS A 50 6.96 13.27 13.41
C LYS A 50 5.85 12.89 12.42
N PHE A 51 5.35 11.66 12.47
CA PHE A 51 4.21 11.24 11.66
C PHE A 51 3.00 12.14 11.92
N GLU A 52 2.43 12.68 10.84
CA GLU A 52 1.23 13.50 10.88
C GLU A 52 0.01 12.65 10.47
N PRO A 53 -1.01 12.52 11.32
CA PRO A 53 -2.15 11.63 11.10
C PRO A 53 -3.18 12.28 10.16
N TRP A 54 -2.83 12.48 8.90
CA TRP A 54 -3.81 12.94 7.90
C TRP A 54 -4.96 11.92 7.78
N ASP A 55 -6.20 12.41 7.67
CA ASP A 55 -7.41 11.57 7.74
C ASP A 55 -7.36 10.36 6.79
N TYR A 56 -6.93 10.57 5.54
CA TYR A 56 -6.83 9.49 4.56
C TYR A 56 -5.75 8.44 4.90
N LEU A 57 -4.69 8.81 5.64
CA LEU A 57 -3.70 7.84 6.13
C LEU A 57 -4.28 7.00 7.26
N ILE A 58 -5.09 7.61 8.12
CA ILE A 58 -5.79 6.91 9.21
C ILE A 58 -6.84 5.95 8.64
N ASP A 59 -7.58 6.36 7.61
CA ASP A 59 -8.52 5.48 6.92
C ASP A 59 -7.80 4.31 6.22
N LEU A 60 -6.61 4.55 5.65
CA LEU A 60 -5.78 3.47 5.13
C LEU A 60 -5.33 2.50 6.23
N PHE A 61 -4.95 2.98 7.42
CA PHE A 61 -4.60 2.09 8.53
C PHE A 61 -5.75 1.18 8.91
N LYS A 62 -6.99 1.69 8.95
CA LYS A 62 -8.19 0.87 9.18
C LYS A 62 -8.33 -0.22 8.10
N LEU A 63 -8.18 0.14 6.83
CA LEU A 63 -8.25 -0.81 5.72
C LEU A 63 -7.11 -1.85 5.75
N TYR A 64 -5.91 -1.46 6.17
CA TYR A 64 -4.78 -2.38 6.26
C TYR A 64 -5.04 -3.50 7.27
N ILE A 65 -5.63 -3.16 8.42
CA ILE A 65 -5.88 -4.11 9.52
C ILE A 65 -7.25 -4.80 9.44
N ASP A 66 -8.14 -4.35 8.56
CA ASP A 66 -9.46 -4.95 8.36
C ASP A 66 -9.35 -6.41 7.88
N PRO A 67 -9.83 -7.42 8.64
CA PRO A 67 -9.69 -8.83 8.27
C PRO A 67 -10.39 -9.21 6.95
N ASP A 68 -11.40 -8.44 6.52
CA ASP A 68 -12.14 -8.70 5.28
C ASP A 68 -11.39 -8.15 4.05
N VAL A 69 -10.43 -7.24 4.24
CA VAL A 69 -9.61 -6.65 3.19
C VAL A 69 -8.30 -7.43 3.03
N LYS A 70 -8.33 -8.50 2.24
CA LYS A 70 -7.12 -9.29 1.92
C LYS A 70 -6.30 -8.72 0.76
N LEU A 71 -6.97 -8.15 -0.23
CA LEU A 71 -6.35 -7.63 -1.45
C LEU A 71 -6.70 -6.15 -1.58
N LEU A 72 -5.72 -5.27 -1.42
CA LEU A 72 -5.89 -3.83 -1.53
C LEU A 72 -5.09 -3.31 -2.74
N ILE A 73 -5.74 -2.50 -3.58
CA ILE A 73 -5.08 -1.79 -4.68
C ILE A 73 -5.29 -0.29 -4.53
N ILE A 74 -4.19 0.47 -4.54
CA ILE A 74 -4.18 1.90 -4.28
C ILE A 74 -3.60 2.63 -5.50
N GLY A 75 -4.47 3.38 -6.18
CA GLY A 75 -4.07 4.38 -7.16
C GLY A 75 -3.83 5.71 -6.47
N LYS A 76 -2.66 6.32 -6.64
CA LYS A 76 -2.29 7.54 -5.91
C LYS A 76 -1.60 8.56 -6.79
N ALA A 77 -1.66 9.83 -6.38
CA ALA A 77 -0.71 10.85 -6.80
C ALA A 77 0.63 10.73 -6.03
N ARG A 78 1.66 11.45 -6.48
CA ARG A 78 2.95 11.50 -5.79
C ARG A 78 2.95 12.29 -4.50
N GLN A 79 3.87 11.91 -3.61
CA GLN A 79 4.19 12.58 -2.36
C GLN A 79 2.99 12.74 -1.40
N LEU A 80 2.18 11.68 -1.28
CA LEU A 80 1.05 11.56 -0.35
C LEU A 80 1.39 10.77 0.93
N GLY A 81 2.65 10.43 1.17
CA GLY A 81 3.05 9.69 2.39
C GLY A 81 2.66 8.20 2.42
N ILE A 82 2.07 7.65 1.35
CA ILE A 82 1.57 6.25 1.31
C ILE A 82 2.69 5.22 1.51
N THR A 83 3.87 5.45 0.94
CA THR A 83 5.00 4.53 1.16
C THR A 83 5.39 4.48 2.65
N TYR A 84 5.31 5.60 3.36
CA TYR A 84 5.54 5.59 4.81
C TYR A 84 4.40 4.91 5.58
N SER A 85 3.12 5.05 5.17
CA SER A 85 2.02 4.37 5.86
C SER A 85 2.17 2.84 5.82
N VAL A 86 2.55 2.27 4.67
CA VAL A 86 2.81 0.82 4.57
C VAL A 86 4.11 0.39 5.26
N VAL A 87 5.13 1.25 5.32
CA VAL A 87 6.36 1.02 6.12
C VAL A 87 6.03 0.94 7.61
N ILE A 88 5.17 1.83 8.10
CA ILE A 88 4.72 1.84 9.51
C ILE A 88 3.97 0.55 9.82
N LEU A 89 3.05 0.14 8.94
CA LEU A 89 2.35 -1.15 9.05
C LEU A 89 3.32 -2.33 9.13
N ALA A 90 4.33 -2.37 8.25
CA ALA A 90 5.32 -3.45 8.24
C ALA A 90 6.08 -3.54 9.57
N VAL A 91 6.59 -2.41 10.07
CA VAL A 91 7.30 -2.37 11.36
C VAL A 91 6.39 -2.74 12.52
N TRP A 92 5.16 -2.23 12.53
CA TRP A 92 4.17 -2.53 13.56
C TRP A 92 3.85 -4.03 13.60
N LEU A 93 3.60 -4.66 12.44
CA LEU A 93 3.34 -6.10 12.37
C LEU A 93 4.50 -6.91 12.95
N CYS A 94 5.73 -6.65 12.51
CA CYS A 94 6.88 -7.44 12.97
C CYS A 94 7.23 -7.22 14.45
N LYS A 95 6.81 -6.10 15.05
CA LYS A 95 7.06 -5.81 16.46
C LYS A 95 6.05 -6.38 17.42
N PHE A 96 4.79 -6.35 17.02
CA PHE A 96 3.68 -6.63 17.94
C PHE A 96 3.06 -8.00 17.69
N PHE A 97 3.37 -8.66 16.59
CA PHE A 97 2.80 -9.97 16.24
C PHE A 97 3.90 -10.99 15.99
N GLU A 98 3.65 -12.22 16.44
CA GLU A 98 4.59 -13.32 16.28
C GLU A 98 4.62 -13.85 14.84
N ASN A 99 5.81 -14.23 14.38
CA ASN A 99 6.08 -14.89 13.12
C ASN A 99 5.54 -14.13 11.88
N ALA A 100 5.43 -12.80 11.98
CA ALA A 100 4.99 -11.97 10.89
C ALA A 100 6.09 -11.88 9.82
N LYS A 101 5.75 -12.24 8.59
CA LYS A 101 6.66 -12.14 7.45
C LYS A 101 6.15 -11.12 6.43
N VAL A 102 6.88 -10.04 6.28
CA VAL A 102 6.53 -8.94 5.37
C VAL A 102 7.46 -8.94 4.16
N LEU A 103 6.89 -9.00 2.96
CA LEU A 103 7.63 -8.89 1.71
C LEU A 103 7.42 -7.50 1.11
N LEU A 104 8.52 -6.78 0.89
CA LEU A 104 8.55 -5.48 0.24
C LEU A 104 9.05 -5.65 -1.20
N LEU A 105 8.13 -5.60 -2.16
CA LEU A 105 8.44 -5.71 -3.58
C LEU A 105 8.50 -4.34 -4.24
N SER A 106 9.50 -4.13 -5.08
CA SER A 106 9.58 -2.95 -5.96
C SER A 106 10.04 -3.33 -7.37
N GLN A 107 10.05 -2.35 -8.29
CA GLN A 107 10.44 -2.54 -9.69
C GLN A 107 11.87 -3.06 -9.83
N GLY A 108 12.76 -2.64 -8.93
CA GLY A 108 14.18 -2.98 -8.89
C GLY A 108 14.65 -3.22 -7.46
N GLU A 109 15.90 -3.67 -7.35
CA GLU A 109 16.52 -4.01 -6.08
C GLU A 109 16.79 -2.76 -5.22
N ASP A 110 17.29 -1.69 -5.82
CA ASP A 110 17.61 -0.46 -5.08
C ASP A 110 16.37 0.22 -4.50
N GLU A 111 15.25 0.22 -5.22
CA GLU A 111 13.99 0.76 -4.71
C GLU A 111 13.43 -0.10 -3.56
N ALA A 112 13.53 -1.42 -3.68
CA ALA A 112 13.15 -2.33 -2.58
C ALA A 112 14.04 -2.11 -1.35
N PHE A 113 15.34 -1.87 -1.55
CA PHE A 113 16.29 -1.54 -0.49
C PHE A 113 16.06 -0.15 0.13
N ASP A 114 15.66 0.85 -0.65
CA ASP A 114 15.27 2.15 -0.10
C ASP A 114 14.03 1.99 0.79
N MET A 115 13.07 1.16 0.40
CA MET A 115 11.88 0.90 1.22
C MET A 115 12.20 0.22 2.56
N ILE A 116 13.00 -0.86 2.58
CA ILE A 116 13.40 -1.51 3.84
C ILE A 116 14.32 -0.62 4.69
N SER A 117 15.08 0.29 4.07
CA SER A 117 15.86 1.30 4.81
C SER A 117 14.95 2.23 5.62
N ARG A 118 13.76 2.58 5.09
CA ARG A 118 12.75 3.36 5.82
C ARG A 118 12.17 2.59 7.00
N CYS A 119 11.91 1.29 6.87
CA CYS A 119 11.49 0.44 8.00
C CYS A 119 12.51 0.49 9.14
N ARG A 120 13.79 0.35 8.80
CA ARG A 120 14.89 0.44 9.77
C ARG A 120 15.03 1.83 10.38
N PHE A 121 14.85 2.88 9.59
CA PHE A 121 14.82 4.23 10.13
C PHE A 121 13.71 4.39 11.17
N VAL A 122 12.46 4.02 10.82
CA VAL A 122 11.32 4.09 11.73
C VAL A 122 11.61 3.33 13.02
N ASP A 123 12.10 2.09 12.92
CA ASP A 123 12.43 1.27 14.10
C ASP A 123 13.53 1.90 14.98
N ASN A 124 14.57 2.47 14.37
CA ASN A 124 15.66 3.14 15.10
C ASN A 124 15.19 4.38 15.87
N GLN A 125 14.13 5.06 15.42
CA GLN A 125 13.61 6.26 16.09
C GLN A 125 12.70 5.94 17.28
N LEU A 126 12.29 4.67 17.45
CA LEU A 126 11.41 4.29 18.54
C LEU A 126 12.12 4.39 19.90
N PRO A 127 11.40 4.69 20.99
CA PRO A 127 11.97 4.70 22.33
C PRO A 127 12.47 3.31 22.74
N GLU A 128 13.39 3.26 23.69
CA GLU A 128 14.08 2.02 24.10
C GLU A 128 13.13 0.88 24.44
N PHE A 129 12.02 1.15 25.16
CA PHE A 129 11.04 0.14 25.54
C PHE A 129 10.24 -0.47 24.36
N LEU A 130 10.24 0.17 23.18
CA LEU A 130 9.65 -0.36 21.95
C LEU A 130 10.70 -0.85 20.95
N ARG A 131 11.97 -0.51 21.16
CA ARG A 131 13.06 -0.87 20.27
C ARG A 131 13.49 -2.30 20.59
N THR A 132 13.59 -3.11 19.54
CA THR A 132 14.00 -4.53 19.65
C THR A 132 15.34 -4.69 18.95
N ARG A 133 16.12 -5.70 19.34
CA ARG A 133 17.32 -6.07 18.58
C ARG A 133 16.87 -6.58 17.21
N ARG A 134 17.60 -6.21 16.15
CA ARG A 134 17.41 -6.77 14.82
C ARG A 134 18.48 -7.80 14.51
N GLU A 135 18.07 -8.98 14.06
CA GLU A 135 18.97 -10.05 13.64
C GLU A 135 18.23 -11.02 12.69
N PRO A 136 18.69 -11.19 11.43
CA PRO A 136 19.75 -10.42 10.78
C PRO A 136 19.38 -8.94 10.59
N ASP A 137 20.38 -8.07 10.44
CA ASP A 137 20.19 -6.66 10.04
C ASP A 137 20.97 -6.38 8.75
N GLN A 138 20.46 -6.91 7.63
CA GLN A 138 21.10 -6.85 6.30
C GLN A 138 20.38 -5.87 5.37
N ARG A 139 21.05 -5.45 4.29
CA ARG A 139 20.50 -4.47 3.33
C ARG A 139 19.10 -4.84 2.81
N GLY A 140 18.88 -6.13 2.54
CA GLY A 140 17.60 -6.64 2.02
C GLY A 140 16.76 -7.46 3.02
N ASN A 141 17.19 -7.59 4.28
CA ASN A 141 16.47 -8.40 5.26
C ASN A 141 16.68 -7.84 6.68
N ILE A 142 15.59 -7.69 7.43
CA ILE A 142 15.62 -7.43 8.87
C ILE A 142 14.79 -8.46 9.62
N GLY A 143 15.41 -9.17 10.55
CA GLY A 143 14.74 -10.09 11.47
C GLY A 143 14.47 -9.43 12.83
N PHE A 144 13.39 -9.85 13.47
CA PHE A 144 12.94 -9.44 14.80
C PHE A 144 12.90 -10.68 15.69
N PRO A 145 14.02 -11.07 16.34
CA PRO A 145 14.12 -12.33 17.08
C PRO A 145 13.08 -12.47 18.20
N ASP A 146 12.72 -11.38 18.86
CA ASP A 146 11.77 -11.37 19.98
C ASP A 146 10.37 -11.85 19.58
N THR A 147 10.00 -11.67 18.30
CA THR A 147 8.70 -12.10 17.73
C THR A 147 8.86 -13.22 16.71
N GLY A 148 10.07 -13.58 16.30
CA GLY A 148 10.31 -14.49 15.16
C GLY A 148 9.92 -13.89 13.80
N SER A 149 9.68 -12.59 13.72
CA SER A 149 9.20 -11.90 12.53
C SER A 149 10.34 -11.45 11.60
N GLU A 150 10.05 -11.22 10.33
CA GLU A 150 11.02 -10.68 9.37
C GLU A 150 10.39 -9.73 8.33
N ILE A 151 11.18 -8.78 7.85
CA ILE A 151 10.87 -7.93 6.69
C ILE A 151 11.94 -8.16 5.63
N LYS A 152 11.53 -8.56 4.43
CA LYS A 152 12.42 -8.88 3.32
C LYS A 152 12.11 -8.04 2.09
N ALA A 153 13.14 -7.43 1.52
CA ALA A 153 13.07 -6.70 0.27
C ALA A 153 13.32 -7.63 -0.92
N LEU A 154 12.50 -7.50 -1.96
CA LEU A 154 12.58 -8.31 -3.18
C LEU A 154 12.40 -7.40 -4.41
N ALA A 155 13.27 -7.54 -5.41
CA ALA A 155 13.03 -6.96 -6.72
C ALA A 155 11.97 -7.78 -7.49
N SER A 156 11.19 -7.12 -8.35
CA SER A 156 10.30 -7.81 -9.28
C SER A 156 11.13 -8.58 -10.32
N THR A 157 11.22 -9.90 -10.13
CA THR A 157 11.92 -10.85 -11.01
C THR A 157 11.01 -12.06 -11.29
N ASP A 158 11.31 -12.87 -12.29
CA ASP A 158 10.55 -14.09 -12.65
C ASP A 158 10.37 -15.10 -11.49
N LYS A 159 11.31 -15.08 -10.53
CA LYS A 159 11.33 -15.95 -9.34
C LYS A 159 10.78 -15.30 -8.09
N ALA A 160 10.60 -13.97 -8.06
CA ALA A 160 10.16 -13.28 -6.85
C ALA A 160 8.78 -13.77 -6.39
N GLY A 161 8.67 -14.02 -5.08
CA GLY A 161 7.45 -14.49 -4.44
C GLY A 161 7.14 -15.99 -4.62
N ARG A 162 8.00 -16.76 -5.29
CA ARG A 162 7.86 -18.23 -5.34
C ARG A 162 8.35 -18.86 -4.04
N SER A 163 7.68 -19.93 -3.62
CA SER A 163 8.07 -20.79 -2.49
C SER A 163 8.29 -20.03 -1.18
N THR A 164 7.52 -18.97 -0.94
CA THR A 164 7.55 -18.20 0.31
C THR A 164 6.14 -18.02 0.85
N ASP A 165 6.02 -18.17 2.15
CA ASP A 165 4.93 -17.63 2.94
C ASP A 165 5.13 -16.13 3.19
N ALA A 166 4.05 -15.44 3.52
CA ALA A 166 4.02 -14.02 3.83
C ALA A 166 2.71 -13.68 4.55
N THR A 167 2.83 -12.97 5.66
CA THR A 167 1.69 -12.35 6.36
C THR A 167 1.21 -11.13 5.57
N LEU A 168 2.15 -10.37 4.99
CA LEU A 168 1.86 -9.17 4.22
C LEU A 168 2.84 -9.05 3.04
N VAL A 169 2.28 -8.81 1.86
CA VAL A 169 3.03 -8.43 0.66
C VAL A 169 2.70 -6.98 0.32
N ILE A 170 3.70 -6.14 0.18
CA ILE A 170 3.55 -4.77 -0.29
C ILE A 170 4.30 -4.63 -1.61
N CYS A 171 3.60 -4.20 -2.66
CA CYS A 171 4.20 -3.82 -3.93
C CYS A 171 4.15 -2.29 -4.07
N ASP A 172 5.29 -1.63 -3.86
CA ASP A 172 5.43 -0.19 -4.09
C ASP A 172 5.74 0.10 -5.56
N GLU A 173 5.11 1.12 -6.12
CA GLU A 173 5.17 1.46 -7.55
C GLU A 173 4.81 0.27 -8.46
N TRP A 174 3.75 -0.46 -8.08
CA TRP A 174 3.37 -1.74 -8.69
C TRP A 174 3.04 -1.67 -10.20
N GLU A 175 2.66 -0.51 -10.73
CA GLU A 175 2.46 -0.27 -12.16
C GLU A 175 3.72 -0.54 -12.99
N PHE A 176 4.90 -0.32 -12.38
CA PHE A 176 6.19 -0.36 -13.08
C PHE A 176 6.93 -1.69 -12.89
N HIS A 177 6.34 -2.65 -12.19
CA HIS A 177 6.96 -3.96 -11.95
C HIS A 177 7.00 -4.79 -13.24
N PRO A 178 8.18 -5.15 -13.76
CA PRO A 178 8.29 -5.90 -15.01
C PRO A 178 7.64 -7.30 -14.94
N TYR A 179 7.58 -7.91 -13.76
CA TYR A 179 7.04 -9.25 -13.53
C TYR A 179 5.79 -9.26 -12.63
N ALA A 180 5.05 -8.14 -12.58
CA ALA A 180 3.88 -7.94 -11.71
C ALA A 180 2.88 -9.11 -11.75
N GLU A 181 2.55 -9.58 -12.95
CA GLU A 181 1.56 -10.65 -13.16
C GLU A 181 2.05 -12.00 -12.63
N SER A 182 3.28 -12.38 -12.97
CA SER A 182 3.86 -13.65 -12.49
C SER A 182 4.15 -13.63 -10.99
N ASN A 183 4.59 -12.49 -10.44
CA ASN A 183 4.80 -12.35 -9.00
C ASN A 183 3.49 -12.46 -8.24
N PHE A 184 2.44 -11.78 -8.71
CA PHE A 184 1.12 -11.89 -8.08
C PHE A 184 0.58 -13.31 -8.16
N ALA A 185 0.69 -13.98 -9.31
CA ALA A 185 0.25 -15.36 -9.46
C ALA A 185 0.99 -16.32 -8.52
N ALA A 186 2.30 -16.12 -8.31
CA ALA A 186 3.09 -16.91 -7.37
C ALA A 186 2.71 -16.66 -5.89
N LEU A 187 2.37 -15.42 -5.54
CA LEU A 187 2.02 -15.02 -4.17
C LEU A 187 0.55 -15.26 -3.81
N LYS A 188 -0.33 -15.39 -4.81
CA LYS A 188 -1.78 -15.55 -4.61
C LYS A 188 -2.16 -16.71 -3.69
N PRO A 189 -1.56 -17.91 -3.78
CA PRO A 189 -1.86 -19.00 -2.85
C PRO A 189 -1.55 -18.66 -1.39
N THR A 190 -0.44 -17.95 -1.15
CA THR A 190 -0.04 -17.48 0.19
C THR A 190 -1.04 -16.47 0.77
N ILE A 191 -1.53 -15.56 -0.08
CA ILE A 191 -2.56 -14.59 0.28
C ILE A 191 -3.89 -15.31 0.61
N ASP A 192 -4.26 -16.31 -0.18
CA ASP A 192 -5.47 -17.10 0.06
C ASP A 192 -5.41 -17.88 1.38
N GLY A 193 -4.21 -18.33 1.77
CA GLY A 193 -3.93 -18.97 3.05
C GLY A 193 -4.04 -18.07 4.29
N GLY A 194 -4.32 -16.78 4.13
CA GLY A 194 -4.53 -15.84 5.24
C GLY A 194 -3.64 -14.59 5.18
N GLY A 195 -2.71 -14.51 4.22
CA GLY A 195 -1.90 -13.32 4.01
C GLY A 195 -2.68 -12.15 3.42
N LYS A 196 -2.07 -10.97 3.45
CA LYS A 196 -2.58 -9.73 2.84
C LYS A 196 -1.67 -9.26 1.71
N PHE A 197 -2.25 -8.54 0.75
CA PHE A 197 -1.53 -7.93 -0.36
C PHE A 197 -1.96 -6.48 -0.54
N ILE A 198 -0.98 -5.57 -0.63
CA ILE A 198 -1.19 -4.16 -0.90
C ILE A 198 -0.36 -3.80 -2.14
N GLY A 199 -1.03 -3.53 -3.26
CA GLY A 199 -0.40 -2.99 -4.46
C GLY A 199 -0.69 -1.51 -4.58
N LEU A 200 0.34 -0.66 -4.52
CA LEU A 200 0.17 0.79 -4.59
C LEU A 200 1.06 1.40 -5.67
N SER A 201 0.55 2.38 -6.41
CA SER A 201 1.29 2.96 -7.52
C SER A 201 0.76 4.31 -7.97
N THR A 202 1.63 5.13 -8.55
CA THR A 202 1.17 6.10 -9.57
C THR A 202 0.88 5.36 -10.89
N ALA A 203 0.19 6.00 -11.82
CA ALA A 203 -0.09 5.39 -13.12
C ALA A 203 0.93 5.78 -14.19
N ASP A 204 1.24 4.82 -15.06
CA ASP A 204 2.07 5.02 -16.24
C ASP A 204 1.16 5.44 -17.40
N THR A 205 1.12 6.74 -17.73
CA THR A 205 0.27 7.25 -18.82
C THR A 205 0.75 6.80 -20.22
N SER A 206 1.92 6.15 -20.32
CA SER A 206 2.46 5.64 -21.59
C SER A 206 1.95 4.24 -21.96
N LYS A 207 1.51 3.44 -20.97
CA LYS A 207 1.06 2.05 -21.15
C LYS A 207 -0.40 1.88 -20.76
N LEU A 208 -1.21 1.34 -21.66
CA LEU A 208 -2.65 1.13 -21.41
C LEU A 208 -2.95 -0.12 -20.59
N ASN A 209 -2.24 -1.21 -20.88
CA ASN A 209 -2.65 -2.56 -20.48
C ASN A 209 -1.65 -3.20 -19.51
N THR A 210 -1.19 -2.44 -18.51
CA THR A 210 -0.37 -2.96 -17.42
C THR A 210 -1.18 -3.89 -16.51
N PHE A 211 -0.50 -4.77 -15.76
CA PHE A 211 -1.18 -5.67 -14.83
C PHE A 211 -1.93 -4.91 -13.73
N PHE A 212 -1.30 -3.88 -13.17
CA PHE A 212 -1.91 -3.00 -12.16
C PHE A 212 -3.20 -2.37 -12.71
N LYS A 213 -3.18 -1.73 -13.89
CA LYS A 213 -4.40 -1.15 -14.49
C LYS A 213 -5.47 -2.20 -14.76
N LYS A 214 -5.13 -3.39 -15.24
CA LYS A 214 -6.10 -4.48 -15.42
C LYS A 214 -6.81 -4.84 -14.10
N LYS A 215 -6.06 -4.99 -13.00
CA LYS A 215 -6.63 -5.27 -11.67
C LYS A 215 -7.42 -4.10 -11.12
N TYR A 216 -6.96 -2.88 -11.34
CA TYR A 216 -7.64 -1.66 -10.95
C TYR A 216 -8.98 -1.49 -11.67
N HIS A 217 -9.01 -1.68 -13.00
CA HIS A 217 -10.22 -1.61 -13.81
C HIS A 217 -11.24 -2.69 -13.43
N ALA A 218 -10.76 -3.92 -13.17
CA ALA A 218 -11.63 -4.98 -12.66
C ALA A 218 -12.28 -4.54 -11.35
N ALA A 219 -11.49 -4.12 -10.36
CA ALA A 219 -12.00 -3.68 -9.06
C ALA A 219 -12.96 -2.48 -9.17
N ARG A 220 -12.65 -1.49 -10.02
CA ARG A 220 -13.53 -0.35 -10.31
C ARG A 220 -14.88 -0.79 -10.88
N SER A 221 -14.91 -1.85 -11.67
CA SER A 221 -16.13 -2.38 -12.31
C SER A 221 -16.90 -3.36 -11.41
N GLY A 222 -16.50 -3.52 -10.14
CA GLY A 222 -17.06 -4.54 -9.24
C GLY A 222 -16.68 -5.97 -9.63
N MET A 223 -15.67 -6.14 -10.50
CA MET A 223 -15.18 -7.43 -10.95
C MET A 223 -13.87 -7.79 -10.24
N GLY A 224 -13.72 -9.05 -9.85
CA GLY A 224 -12.54 -9.50 -9.12
C GLY A 224 -12.61 -9.22 -7.62
N THR A 225 -11.48 -9.37 -6.93
CA THR A 225 -11.42 -9.52 -5.47
C THR A 225 -10.66 -8.41 -4.76
N PHE A 226 -10.18 -7.40 -5.49
CA PHE A 226 -9.43 -6.29 -4.92
C PHE A 226 -10.37 -5.23 -4.35
N HIS A 227 -10.13 -4.82 -3.11
CA HIS A 227 -10.63 -3.57 -2.58
C HIS A 227 -9.81 -2.42 -3.19
N LYS A 228 -10.48 -1.43 -3.78
CA LYS A 228 -9.84 -0.36 -4.55
C LYS A 228 -9.95 0.98 -3.84
N ILE A 229 -8.83 1.69 -3.73
CA ILE A 229 -8.75 3.08 -3.26
C ILE A 229 -8.11 3.96 -4.33
N PHE A 230 -8.59 5.21 -4.43
CA PHE A 230 -7.97 6.28 -5.22
C PHE A 230 -7.65 7.47 -4.31
N LEU A 231 -6.45 8.02 -4.44
CA LEU A 231 -5.98 9.16 -3.65
C LEU A 231 -5.52 10.28 -4.59
N PRO A 232 -6.34 11.33 -4.78
CA PRO A 232 -6.03 12.43 -5.70
C PRO A 232 -4.94 13.35 -5.17
N ALA A 233 -4.32 14.13 -6.05
CA ALA A 233 -3.22 15.03 -5.69
C ALA A 233 -3.53 16.02 -4.57
N LEU A 234 -4.78 16.52 -4.52
CA LEU A 234 -5.25 17.54 -3.57
C LEU A 234 -5.74 16.97 -2.23
N ILE A 235 -5.69 15.65 -2.02
CA ILE A 235 -6.13 15.05 -0.74
C ILE A 235 -5.17 15.38 0.42
N ARG A 236 -3.91 15.70 0.11
CA ARG A 236 -2.92 16.04 1.14
C ARG A 236 -3.20 17.45 1.68
N PRO A 237 -3.30 17.61 3.01
CA PRO A 237 -3.42 18.92 3.63
C PRO A 237 -2.34 19.90 3.16
N GLY A 238 -2.74 21.14 2.87
CA GLY A 238 -1.87 22.18 2.35
C GLY A 238 -1.64 22.15 0.83
N ARG A 239 -2.26 21.22 0.09
CA ARG A 239 -2.29 21.25 -1.38
C ARG A 239 -3.60 21.81 -1.89
N ASP A 240 -3.54 22.97 -2.52
CA ASP A 240 -4.66 23.57 -3.25
C ASP A 240 -4.38 23.60 -4.77
N LYS A 241 -5.27 24.25 -5.52
CA LYS A 241 -5.11 24.38 -6.97
C LYS A 241 -3.88 25.22 -7.35
N ALA A 242 -3.58 26.28 -6.58
CA ALA A 242 -2.43 27.13 -6.83
C ALA A 242 -1.11 26.36 -6.62
N TRP A 243 -1.04 25.55 -5.57
CA TRP A 243 0.04 24.60 -5.36
C TRP A 243 0.20 23.65 -6.54
N LEU A 244 -0.90 23.07 -7.03
CA LEU A 244 -0.84 22.12 -8.14
C LEU A 244 -0.35 22.77 -9.43
N GLU A 245 -0.82 23.98 -9.74
CA GLU A 245 -0.34 24.75 -10.90
C GLU A 245 1.16 25.03 -10.81
N SER A 246 1.63 25.48 -9.66
CA SER A 246 3.06 25.70 -9.42
C SER A 246 3.88 24.40 -9.50
N ALA A 247 3.41 23.32 -8.86
CA ALA A 247 4.11 22.04 -8.80
C ALA A 247 4.16 21.30 -10.15
N THR A 248 3.32 21.71 -11.11
CA THR A 248 3.19 21.04 -12.42
C THR A 248 3.49 21.97 -13.60
N ALA A 249 4.01 23.17 -13.33
CA ALA A 249 4.30 24.19 -14.34
C ALA A 249 5.24 23.68 -15.44
N ASP A 250 6.23 22.85 -15.06
CA ASP A 250 7.23 22.30 -15.99
C ASP A 250 6.87 20.91 -16.55
N LEU A 251 5.66 20.41 -16.23
CA LEU A 251 5.21 19.09 -16.68
C LEU A 251 4.30 19.20 -17.90
N SER A 252 4.48 18.30 -18.86
CA SER A 252 3.48 18.09 -19.90
C SER A 252 2.15 17.63 -19.30
N GLU A 253 1.05 17.82 -20.03
CA GLU A 253 -0.27 17.36 -19.59
C GLU A 253 -0.27 15.85 -19.24
N SER A 254 0.44 15.03 -20.03
CA SER A 254 0.61 13.60 -19.79
C SER A 254 1.32 13.28 -18.46
N GLN A 255 2.36 14.04 -18.15
CA GLN A 255 3.13 13.86 -16.92
C GLN A 255 2.32 14.36 -15.73
N ARG A 256 1.71 15.54 -15.82
CA ARG A 256 0.81 16.06 -14.79
C ARG A 256 -0.30 15.06 -14.47
N GLN A 257 -0.89 14.46 -15.50
CA GLN A 257 -1.95 13.47 -15.36
C GLN A 257 -1.50 12.18 -14.65
N GLY A 258 -0.31 11.65 -14.96
CA GLY A 258 0.21 10.44 -14.32
C GLY A 258 0.71 10.67 -12.89
N GLU A 259 1.39 11.81 -12.68
CA GLU A 259 2.06 12.15 -11.42
C GLU A 259 1.11 12.77 -10.39
N TYR A 260 0.15 13.57 -10.85
CA TYR A 260 -0.79 14.33 -10.02
C TYR A 260 -2.24 14.22 -10.52
N PRO A 261 -2.80 13.00 -10.67
CA PRO A 261 -4.19 12.83 -11.08
C PRO A 261 -5.16 13.44 -10.06
N LEU A 262 -6.21 14.10 -10.56
CA LEU A 262 -7.31 14.62 -9.74
C LEU A 262 -8.48 13.65 -9.66
N THR A 263 -8.62 12.79 -10.66
CA THR A 263 -9.66 11.77 -10.75
C THR A 263 -9.09 10.40 -11.12
N GLU A 264 -9.86 9.35 -10.87
CA GLU A 264 -9.49 8.00 -11.33
C GLU A 264 -9.39 7.92 -12.85
N ASP A 265 -10.23 8.67 -13.57
CA ASP A 265 -10.18 8.72 -15.03
C ASP A 265 -8.90 9.39 -15.52
N ASP A 266 -8.40 10.40 -14.80
CA ASP A 266 -7.07 10.98 -15.08
C ASP A 266 -5.99 9.91 -14.92
N MET A 267 -6.01 9.16 -13.83
CA MET A 267 -5.02 8.11 -13.58
C MET A 267 -5.06 6.98 -14.63
N LEU A 268 -6.25 6.56 -15.05
CA LEU A 268 -6.42 5.37 -15.89
C LEU A 268 -6.30 5.67 -17.40
N SER A 269 -6.50 6.91 -17.81
CA SER A 269 -6.50 7.24 -19.23
C SER A 269 -5.10 7.47 -19.80
N VAL A 270 -4.97 7.26 -21.11
CA VAL A 270 -3.81 7.71 -21.88
C VAL A 270 -3.88 9.21 -22.15
N VAL A 271 -2.72 9.76 -22.48
CA VAL A 271 -2.53 11.10 -23.03
C VAL A 271 -3.68 11.45 -23.97
N LYS A 272 -4.32 12.61 -23.74
CA LYS A 272 -5.41 13.10 -24.59
C LYS A 272 -5.07 13.06 -26.09
N SER A 273 -3.79 13.26 -26.45
CA SER A 273 -3.30 13.22 -27.84
C SER A 273 -3.30 11.84 -28.51
N ARG A 274 -3.37 10.73 -27.74
CA ARG A 274 -3.53 9.37 -28.28
C ARG A 274 -4.98 8.87 -28.21
N ARG A 275 -5.91 9.68 -27.71
CA ARG A 275 -7.33 9.31 -27.68
C ARG A 275 -7.90 9.46 -29.09
N VAL A 276 -8.37 8.36 -29.64
CA VAL A 276 -9.11 8.37 -30.93
C VAL A 276 -10.54 8.89 -30.73
N LEU A 277 -11.07 8.81 -29.50
CA LEU A 277 -12.42 9.23 -29.12
C LEU A 277 -12.38 10.26 -27.98
N SER A 278 -13.19 11.30 -28.05
CA SER A 278 -13.23 12.34 -27.01
C SER A 278 -13.94 11.82 -25.75
N GLN A 279 -13.40 12.17 -24.57
CA GLN A 279 -13.95 11.70 -23.29
C GLN A 279 -15.34 12.27 -23.03
N ASP A 280 -15.57 13.53 -23.40
CA ASP A 280 -16.88 14.16 -23.28
C ASP A 280 -17.91 13.46 -24.15
N MET A 281 -17.53 13.02 -25.36
CA MET A 281 -18.41 12.22 -26.21
C MET A 281 -18.65 10.83 -25.63
N LEU A 282 -17.64 10.16 -25.08
CA LEU A 282 -17.82 8.86 -24.42
C LEU A 282 -18.73 8.96 -23.19
N ASN A 283 -18.57 10.02 -22.40
CA ASN A 283 -19.42 10.32 -21.26
C ASN A 283 -20.85 10.64 -21.70
N TRP A 284 -21.01 11.43 -22.76
CA TRP A 284 -22.29 11.69 -23.40
C TRP A 284 -22.93 10.40 -23.91
N MET A 285 -22.20 9.54 -24.62
CA MET A 285 -22.68 8.25 -25.09
C MET A 285 -23.12 7.35 -23.94
N ARG A 286 -22.39 7.31 -22.83
CA ARG A 286 -22.80 6.55 -21.63
C ARG A 286 -24.08 7.09 -21.00
N LEU A 287 -24.20 8.42 -20.90
CA LEU A 287 -25.39 9.07 -20.34
C LEU A 287 -26.62 8.91 -21.24
N ASN A 288 -26.41 8.79 -22.56
CA ASN A 288 -27.47 8.66 -23.55
C ASN A 288 -27.66 7.21 -24.03
N ALA A 289 -26.89 6.25 -23.51
CA ALA A 289 -27.04 4.84 -23.84
C ALA A 289 -28.39 4.34 -23.34
N GLN A 290 -29.26 3.92 -24.26
CA GLN A 290 -30.55 3.33 -23.93
C GLN A 290 -30.41 1.81 -23.72
N PRO A 291 -31.22 1.22 -22.83
CA PRO A 291 -31.33 -0.23 -22.75
C PRO A 291 -31.68 -0.81 -24.12
N PRO A 292 -31.11 -1.97 -24.50
CA PRO A 292 -31.39 -2.55 -25.80
C PRO A 292 -32.87 -2.94 -25.91
N ILE A 293 -33.48 -2.65 -27.06
CA ILE A 293 -34.89 -2.96 -27.30
C ILE A 293 -35.03 -4.47 -27.54
N PRO A 294 -35.82 -5.21 -26.75
CA PRO A 294 -35.99 -6.65 -26.92
C PRO A 294 -36.58 -6.99 -28.30
N HIS A 295 -36.03 -7.99 -28.97
CA HIS A 295 -36.68 -8.57 -30.15
C HIS A 295 -37.88 -9.43 -29.74
N GLU A 296 -38.87 -9.58 -30.61
CA GLU A 296 -40.03 -10.48 -30.41
C GLU A 296 -39.63 -11.96 -30.22
N LEU A 297 -38.38 -12.29 -30.54
CA LEU A 297 -37.82 -13.63 -30.41
C LEU A 297 -36.80 -13.71 -29.28
N SER A 298 -36.68 -12.68 -28.44
CA SER A 298 -35.64 -12.60 -27.40
C SER A 298 -35.80 -13.69 -26.33
N GLU A 299 -37.02 -14.18 -26.07
CA GLU A 299 -37.24 -15.33 -25.19
C GLU A 299 -36.74 -16.65 -25.80
N LYS A 300 -36.92 -16.82 -27.12
CA LYS A 300 -36.48 -18.01 -27.87
C LYS A 300 -34.97 -18.01 -28.11
N TYR A 301 -34.41 -16.83 -28.38
CA TYR A 301 -32.98 -16.61 -28.60
C TYR A 301 -32.51 -15.58 -27.56
N LYS A 302 -32.08 -16.08 -26.40
CA LYS A 302 -31.64 -15.25 -25.26
C LYS A 302 -30.70 -14.13 -25.71
N GLY A 303 -31.13 -12.89 -25.50
CA GLY A 303 -30.32 -11.71 -25.78
C GLY A 303 -30.47 -11.15 -27.20
N LEU A 304 -31.44 -11.62 -28.00
CA LEU A 304 -31.74 -11.02 -29.29
C LEU A 304 -32.40 -9.65 -29.10
N VAL A 305 -31.86 -8.63 -29.76
CA VAL A 305 -32.28 -7.22 -29.61
C VAL A 305 -32.55 -6.61 -30.98
N LYS A 306 -33.43 -5.61 -31.04
CA LYS A 306 -33.70 -4.83 -32.26
C LYS A 306 -32.66 -3.72 -32.42
N ILE A 307 -32.17 -3.54 -33.64
CA ILE A 307 -31.41 -2.36 -34.04
C ILE A 307 -32.41 -1.45 -34.78
N LEU A 308 -32.62 -0.24 -34.27
CA LEU A 308 -33.41 0.81 -34.92
C LEU A 308 -32.49 1.75 -35.69
#